data_AF-A0A962PAY5-F1
#
_entry.id   AF-A0A962PAY5-F1
#
_cell.length_a   1.000
_cell.length_b   1.000
_cell.length_c   1.000
_cell.angle_alpha   90.00
_cell.angle_beta   90.00
_cell.angle_gamma   90.00
#
_symmetry.space_group_name_H-M   'P 1'
#
loop_
_entity.id
_entity.type
_entity.pdbx_description
1 polymer ?
#
loop_
_entity_poly.entity_id
_entity_poly.type
_entity_poly.pdbx_seq_one_letter_code
_entity_poly.pdbx_strand_id
1 'polypeptide(L)'
;MELDPVLLARIQFAANISFHILFPTITIGLSWVLLYFRIRYTRSLSSGAGDDPQWEEAYQFWVRIFALSFALGVVSGVTMSFQFGTN
;
A
#
# COMPACT_ATOMS: atom_id res chain seq x y z
N MET A 1 -22.93 -1.73 -33.33
CA MET A 1 -22.99 -0.61 -32.37
C MET A 1 -21.56 -0.23 -32.08
N GLU A 2 -21.12 0.95 -32.52
CA GLU A 2 -19.83 1.51 -32.15
C GLU A 2 -19.96 2.01 -30.70
N LEU A 3 -19.03 1.65 -29.82
CA LEU A 3 -18.99 2.18 -28.46
C LEU A 3 -18.30 3.54 -28.49
N ASP A 4 -18.90 4.53 -27.80
CA ASP A 4 -18.34 5.88 -27.70
C ASP A 4 -16.95 5.85 -27.04
N PRO A 5 -15.89 6.33 -27.71
CA PRO A 5 -14.54 6.37 -27.15
C PRO A 5 -14.45 7.13 -25.82
N VAL A 6 -15.26 8.17 -25.62
CA VAL A 6 -15.27 8.94 -24.35
C VAL A 6 -15.81 8.08 -23.21
N LEU A 7 -16.86 7.31 -23.46
CA LEU A 7 -17.39 6.36 -22.49
C LEU A 7 -16.35 5.28 -22.15
N LEU A 8 -15.65 4.74 -23.15
CA LEU A 8 -14.60 3.74 -22.94
C LEU A 8 -13.44 4.30 -22.10
N ALA A 9 -12.99 5.52 -22.39
CA ALA A 9 -11.93 6.19 -21.64
C ALA A 9 -12.31 6.39 -20.16
N ARG A 10 -13.56 6.76 -19.88
CA ARG A 10 -14.09 6.90 -18.50
C ARG A 10 -14.12 5.57 -17.76
N ILE A 11 -14.59 4.51 -18.40
CA ILE A 11 -14.63 3.16 -17.80
C ILE A 11 -13.22 2.65 -17.52
N GLN A 12 -12.29 2.83 -18.47
CA GLN A 12 -10.88 2.46 -18.29
C GLN A 12 -10.24 3.21 -17.12
N PHE A 13 -10.44 4.54 -17.06
CA PHE A 13 -9.90 5.34 -15.96
C PHE A 13 -10.53 4.95 -14.63
N ALA A 14 -11.85 4.78 -14.57
CA ALA A 14 -12.58 4.36 -13.37
C ALA A 14 -12.06 3.02 -12.84
N ALA A 15 -11.87 2.03 -13.72
CA ALA A 15 -11.31 0.73 -13.32
C ALA A 15 -9.90 0.88 -12.73
N ASN A 16 -9.04 1.70 -13.36
CA ASN A 16 -7.67 1.89 -12.89
C ASN A 16 -7.59 2.65 -11.56
N ILE A 17 -8.32 3.77 -11.40
CA ILE A 17 -8.32 4.53 -10.13
C ILE A 17 -8.92 3.72 -8.98
N SER A 18 -10.01 2.98 -9.22
CA SER A 18 -10.62 2.12 -8.19
C SER A 18 -9.71 0.98 -7.77
N PHE A 19 -8.94 0.40 -8.69
CA PHE A 19 -7.92 -0.59 -8.35
C PHE A 19 -6.75 0.05 -7.60
N HIS A 20 -6.22 1.17 -8.11
CA HIS A 20 -5.06 1.85 -7.55
C HIS A 20 -5.29 2.29 -6.11
N ILE A 21 -6.42 2.95 -5.81
CA ILE A 21 -6.64 3.60 -4.50
C ILE A 21 -6.58 2.64 -3.30
N LEU A 22 -6.88 1.36 -3.52
CA LEU A 22 -6.82 0.33 -2.49
C LEU A 22 -5.41 0.21 -1.90
N PHE A 23 -4.37 0.29 -2.73
CA PHE A 23 -2.99 0.06 -2.30
C PHE A 23 -2.39 1.20 -1.47
N PRO A 24 -2.52 2.49 -1.85
CA PRO A 24 -2.17 3.62 -0.99
C PRO A 24 -2.92 3.59 0.34
N THR A 25 -4.22 3.30 0.35
CA THR A 25 -4.98 3.24 1.61
C THR A 25 -4.46 2.13 2.54
N ILE A 26 -4.21 0.93 2.01
CA ILE A 26 -3.65 -0.19 2.79
C ILE A 26 -2.24 0.14 3.29
N THR A 27 -1.37 0.67 2.44
CA THR A 27 0.02 1.00 2.81
C THR A 27 0.09 2.12 3.85
N ILE A 28 -0.73 3.17 3.75
CA ILE A 28 -0.82 4.22 4.77
C ILE A 28 -1.25 3.61 6.11
N GLY A 29 -2.28 2.77 6.13
CA GLY A 29 -2.73 2.08 7.34
C GLY A 29 -1.65 1.17 7.95
N LEU A 30 -1.04 0.31 7.14
CA LEU A 30 0.02 -0.60 7.59
C LEU A 30 1.28 0.13 8.05
N SER A 31 1.61 1.29 7.47
CA SER A 31 2.80 2.05 7.90
C SER A 31 2.72 2.48 9.36
N TRP A 32 1.54 2.90 9.83
CA TRP A 32 1.30 3.23 11.24
C TRP A 32 1.38 2.00 12.14
N VAL A 33 0.85 0.86 11.69
CA VAL A 33 0.91 -0.41 12.44
C VAL A 33 2.36 -0.89 12.56
N LEU A 34 3.14 -0.85 11.48
CA LEU A 34 4.55 -1.20 11.48
C LEU A 34 5.38 -0.28 12.35
N LEU A 35 5.10 1.04 12.30
CA LEU A 35 5.73 2.01 13.20
C LEU A 35 5.43 1.68 14.67
N TYR A 36 4.18 1.32 14.99
CA TYR A 36 3.79 0.92 16.34
C TYR A 36 4.58 -0.31 16.83
N PHE A 37 4.65 -1.37 16.03
CA PHE A 37 5.43 -2.57 16.38
C PHE A 37 6.90 -2.23 16.60
N ARG A 38 7.49 -1.41 15.72
CA ARG A 38 8.88 -1.00 15.85
C ARG A 38 9.14 -0.20 17.13
N ILE A 39 8.27 0.76 17.45
CA ILE A 39 8.35 1.52 18.70
C ILE A 39 8.26 0.60 19.90
N ARG A 40 7.35 -0.40 19.87
CA ARG A 40 7.15 -1.28 21.02
C ARG A 40 8.33 -2.22 21.25
N TYR A 41 8.87 -2.79 20.17
CA TYR A 41 10.09 -3.58 20.19
C TYR A 41 11.29 -2.77 20.74
N THR A 42 11.54 -1.57 20.19
CA THR A 42 12.63 -0.69 20.66
C THR A 42 12.46 -0.27 22.12
N ARG A 43 11.22 0.00 22.56
CA ARG A 43 10.95 0.30 23.97
C ARG A 43 11.24 -0.87 24.89
N SER A 44 10.89 -2.10 24.50
CA SER A 44 11.19 -3.30 25.29
C SER A 44 12.68 -3.41 25.58
N LEU A 45 13.50 -3.28 24.53
CA LEU A 45 14.96 -3.29 24.61
C LEU A 45 15.50 -2.19 25.55
N SER A 46 14.95 -0.97 25.49
CA SER A 46 15.41 0.17 26.31
C SER A 46 15.00 0.09 27.79
N SER A 47 13.92 -0.63 28.11
CA SER A 47 13.31 -0.64 29.45
C SER A 47 13.93 -1.65 30.42
N GLY A 48 14.92 -2.44 29.97
CA GLY A 48 15.51 -3.52 30.77
C GLY A 48 14.57 -4.72 31.01
N ALA A 49 13.35 -4.69 30.45
CA ALA A 49 12.34 -5.74 30.57
C ALA A 49 12.66 -7.03 29.77
N GLY A 50 13.75 -7.02 29.00
CA GLY A 50 14.13 -8.11 28.10
C GLY A 50 13.67 -7.88 26.66
N ASP A 51 14.13 -8.76 25.77
CA ASP A 51 13.70 -8.77 24.38
C ASP A 51 12.24 -9.24 24.29
N ASP A 52 11.40 -8.55 23.50
CA ASP A 52 10.02 -8.95 23.25
C ASP A 52 9.90 -9.31 21.75
N PRO A 53 10.31 -10.54 21.38
CA PRO A 53 10.48 -10.94 19.99
C PRO A 53 9.17 -10.97 19.22
N GLN A 54 8.02 -11.01 19.91
CA GLN A 54 6.69 -11.04 19.29
C GLN A 54 6.43 -9.78 18.45
N TRP A 55 6.92 -8.62 18.89
CA TRP A 55 6.78 -7.37 18.14
C TRP A 55 7.62 -7.35 16.86
N GLU A 56 8.84 -7.89 16.91
CA GLU A 56 9.70 -7.98 15.74
C GLU A 56 9.17 -9.04 14.76
N GLU A 57 8.70 -10.19 15.23
CA GLU A 57 8.05 -11.21 14.39
C GLU A 57 6.80 -10.66 13.68
N ALA A 58 5.94 -9.94 14.42
CA ALA A 58 4.79 -9.25 13.83
C ALA A 58 5.23 -8.23 12.78
N TYR A 59 6.23 -7.41 13.07
CA TYR A 59 6.79 -6.46 12.10
C TYR A 59 7.29 -7.17 10.83
N GLN A 60 8.07 -8.24 10.97
CA GLN A 60 8.63 -9.01 9.85
C GLN A 60 7.57 -9.69 8.98
N PHE A 61 6.45 -10.10 9.59
CA PHE A 61 5.31 -10.63 8.83
C PHE A 61 4.61 -9.52 8.05
N TRP A 62 4.22 -8.43 8.72
CA TRP A 62 3.42 -7.37 8.11
C TRP A 62 4.20 -6.52 7.11
N VAL A 63 5.53 -6.38 7.26
CA VAL A 63 6.36 -5.60 6.33
C VAL A 63 6.40 -6.23 4.94
N ARG A 64 6.27 -7.56 4.83
CA ARG A 64 6.17 -8.27 3.54
C ARG A 64 4.88 -7.93 2.82
N ILE A 65 3.75 -7.90 3.55
CA ILE A 65 2.44 -7.52 3.01
C ILE A 65 2.43 -6.04 2.60
N PHE A 66 3.04 -5.18 3.42
CA PHE A 66 3.24 -3.77 3.11
C PHE A 66 4.04 -3.60 1.80
N ALA A 67 5.16 -4.30 1.66
CA ALA A 67 6.01 -4.21 0.47
C ALA A 67 5.28 -4.66 -0.81
N LEU A 68 4.53 -5.77 -0.75
CA LEU A 68 3.71 -6.24 -1.87
C LEU A 68 2.63 -5.23 -2.26
N SER A 69 1.93 -4.68 -1.26
CA SER A 69 0.89 -3.67 -1.49
C SER A 69 1.49 -2.39 -2.08
N PHE A 70 2.64 -1.95 -1.57
CA PHE A 70 3.36 -0.79 -2.08
C PHE A 70 3.78 -0.97 -3.53
N ALA A 71 4.33 -2.14 -3.89
CA ALA A 71 4.72 -2.43 -5.28
C ALA A 71 3.52 -2.35 -6.23
N LEU A 72 2.37 -2.94 -5.86
CA LEU A 72 1.14 -2.86 -6.66
C LEU A 72 0.61 -1.43 -6.79
N GLY A 73 0.70 -0.65 -5.71
CA GLY A 73 0.38 0.77 -5.72
C GLY A 73 1.26 1.55 -6.70
N VAL A 74 2.58 1.36 -6.66
CA VAL A 74 3.51 2.05 -7.57
C VAL A 74 3.22 1.71 -9.03
N VAL A 75 3.07 0.41 -9.36
CA VAL A 75 2.81 -0.02 -10.74
C VAL A 75 1.51 0.59 -11.28
N SER A 76 0.42 0.48 -10.53
CA SER A 76 -0.88 1.04 -10.94
C SER A 76 -0.88 2.58 -11.00
N GLY A 77 -0.12 3.24 -10.12
CA GLY A 77 0.02 4.70 -10.12
C GLY A 77 0.79 5.21 -11.34
N VAL A 78 1.86 4.51 -11.73
CA VAL A 78 2.58 4.80 -12.97
C VAL A 78 1.68 4.60 -14.19
N THR A 79 0.90 3.53 -14.26
CA THR A 79 -0.08 3.36 -15.34
C THR A 79 -1.08 4.52 -15.40
N MET A 80 -1.54 5.00 -14.24
CA MET A 80 -2.46 6.13 -14.17
C MET A 80 -1.84 7.45 -14.64
N SER A 81 -0.55 7.69 -14.35
CA SER A 81 0.10 8.91 -14.81
C SER A 81 0.13 9.01 -16.34
N PHE A 82 0.31 7.88 -17.03
CA PHE A 82 0.19 7.81 -18.49
C PHE A 82 -1.26 7.99 -18.96
N GLN A 83 -2.25 7.44 -18.24
CA GLN A 83 -3.67 7.60 -18.62
C GLN A 83 -4.13 9.05 -18.65
N PHE A 84 -3.56 9.93 -17.82
CA PHE A 84 -3.86 11.37 -17.92
C PHE A 84 -3.41 12.02 -19.24
N GLY A 85 -2.46 11.41 -19.96
CA GLY A 85 -1.98 11.90 -21.24
C GLY A 85 -2.56 11.16 -22.45
N THR A 86 -3.08 9.95 -22.28
CA THR A 86 -3.56 9.08 -23.39
C THR A 86 -5.07 8.96 -23.50
N ASN A 87 -5.82 9.32 -22.45
CA ASN A 87 -7.30 9.30 -22.41
C ASN A 87 -7.86 10.73 -22.34
#